data_AF-A0A3P7K5G6-F1
#
_entry.id   AF-A0A3P7K5G6-F1
#
_cell.length_a   1.000
_cell.length_b   1.000
_cell.length_c   1.000
_cell.angle_alpha   90.00
_cell.angle_beta   90.00
_cell.angle_gamma   90.00
#
_symmetry.space_group_name_H-M   'P 1'
#
loop_
_entity.id
_entity.type
_entity.pdbx_description
1 polymer ?
#
loop_
_entity_poly.entity_id
_entity_poly.type
_entity_poly.pdbx_seq_one_letter_code
_entity_poly.pdbx_strand_id
1 'polypeptide(L)'
;MMESLRSNFVQACDNERITLHCPKNTQILFDKIFYGRLVASDQLCPSTSTHRQFAPSDDISCDVVQAHAKILEQCRSRRKCKIVVEPSFFGTDPCPETFKYLQISYKCKPVSFDEELFCEGSTMQLSCKQNKRLVIYSAHYGRMVQGQVMHCAPNTPVSQDCMIDVLDRILYDCHARTQCAVLVNDEELGKSGCGPTIHKYLNLIFMCMNDEIFSEAATTGNLAAMQKIISSLPPMKLRKVLVKDDERTFHIKDDPGNGHKITPIGRNQNGTKIIKFRL
;
A
#
# COMPACT_ATOMS: atom_id res chain seq x y z
N MET A 1 -5.44 6.39 -3.18
CA MET A 1 -6.40 5.26 -3.20
C MET A 1 -7.01 4.91 -1.84
N MET A 2 -6.23 4.55 -0.80
CA MET A 2 -6.77 4.02 0.47
C MET A 2 -7.67 4.99 1.24
N GLU A 3 -7.57 6.28 0.96
CA GLU A 3 -8.43 7.33 1.53
C GLU A 3 -9.87 7.29 1.02
N SER A 4 -10.11 6.73 -0.17
CA SER A 4 -11.47 6.54 -0.70
C SER A 4 -12.23 5.38 -0.07
N LEU A 5 -11.53 4.52 0.67
CA LEU A 5 -12.13 3.37 1.34
C LEU A 5 -12.75 3.78 2.66
N ARG A 6 -13.95 3.26 2.93
CA ARG A 6 -14.66 3.43 4.20
C ARG A 6 -13.81 2.90 5.35
N SER A 7 -13.63 3.76 6.36
CA SER A 7 -13.08 3.32 7.63
C SER A 7 -14.17 2.69 8.49
N ASN A 8 -13.87 1.53 9.07
CA ASN A 8 -14.71 0.84 10.03
C ASN A 8 -14.05 0.95 11.40
N PHE A 9 -14.86 1.19 12.43
CA PHE A 9 -14.39 1.27 13.80
C PHE A 9 -15.11 0.22 14.64
N VAL A 10 -14.34 -0.53 15.42
CA VAL A 10 -14.87 -1.46 16.42
C VAL A 10 -14.16 -1.26 17.74
N GLN A 11 -14.88 -1.56 18.81
CA GLN A 11 -14.40 -1.44 20.17
C GLN A 11 -14.89 -2.61 21.02
N ALA A 12 -14.08 -3.03 21.97
CA ALA A 12 -14.46 -3.99 23.00
C ALA A 12 -13.68 -3.76 24.29
N CYS A 13 -14.27 -4.12 25.42
CA CYS A 13 -13.62 -4.17 26.71
C CYS A 13 -12.87 -5.50 26.90
N ASP A 14 -12.08 -5.60 27.97
CA ASP A 14 -11.52 -6.87 28.40
C ASP A 14 -12.59 -7.96 28.56
N ASN A 15 -12.24 -9.17 28.17
CA ASN A 15 -13.07 -10.38 28.12
C ASN A 15 -14.22 -10.35 27.11
N GLU A 16 -14.38 -9.28 26.33
CA GLU A 16 -15.34 -9.24 25.24
C GLU A 16 -14.77 -9.85 23.94
N ARG A 17 -15.64 -10.00 22.95
CA ARG A 17 -15.31 -10.57 21.63
C ARG A 17 -15.71 -9.62 20.53
N ILE A 18 -14.81 -9.38 19.59
CA ILE A 18 -15.10 -8.61 18.38
C ILE A 18 -14.89 -9.44 17.13
N THR A 19 -15.65 -9.10 16.09
CA THR A 19 -15.51 -9.70 14.77
C THR A 19 -15.27 -8.60 13.74
N LEU A 20 -14.11 -8.62 13.10
CA LEU A 20 -13.82 -7.82 11.92
C LEU A 20 -14.40 -8.52 10.69
N HIS A 21 -15.05 -7.76 9.82
CA HIS A 21 -15.67 -8.30 8.62
C HIS A 21 -15.45 -7.41 7.42
N CYS A 22 -15.01 -8.03 6.33
CA CYS A 22 -14.90 -7.43 5.02
C CYS A 22 -15.76 -8.18 3.99
N PRO A 23 -16.28 -7.49 2.97
CA PRO A 23 -17.01 -8.12 1.87
C PRO A 23 -16.21 -9.14 1.07
N LYS A 24 -16.89 -9.88 0.19
CA LYS A 24 -16.22 -10.81 -0.73
C LYS A 24 -15.16 -10.08 -1.58
N ASN A 25 -14.08 -10.78 -1.92
CA ASN A 25 -12.93 -10.25 -2.69
C ASN A 25 -12.22 -9.05 -2.03
N THR A 26 -12.34 -8.91 -0.71
CA THR A 26 -11.55 -7.94 0.07
C THR A 26 -10.94 -8.59 1.30
N GLN A 27 -9.91 -7.93 1.83
CA GLN A 27 -9.24 -8.30 3.06
C GLN A 27 -9.09 -7.10 3.99
N ILE A 28 -8.98 -7.40 5.28
CA ILE A 28 -8.76 -6.43 6.33
C ILE A 28 -7.40 -5.74 6.11
N LEU A 29 -7.45 -4.41 6.10
CA LEU A 29 -6.32 -3.50 6.14
C LEU A 29 -6.46 -2.64 7.40
N PHE A 30 -5.62 -2.88 8.38
CA PHE A 30 -5.62 -2.08 9.60
C PHE A 30 -5.12 -0.66 9.34
N ASP A 31 -5.79 0.30 9.96
CA ASP A 31 -5.43 1.72 9.97
C ASP A 31 -4.88 2.09 11.35
N LYS A 32 -5.61 1.76 12.42
CA LYS A 32 -5.16 1.95 13.81
C LYS A 32 -5.60 0.77 14.67
N ILE A 33 -4.74 0.36 15.60
CA ILE A 33 -5.05 -0.63 16.63
C ILE A 33 -4.53 -0.06 17.95
N PHE A 34 -5.36 -0.06 18.97
CA PHE A 34 -5.01 0.36 20.32
C PHE A 34 -5.59 -0.63 21.33
N TYR A 35 -4.79 -1.07 22.29
CA TYR A 35 -5.27 -1.84 23.43
C TYR A 35 -4.63 -1.30 24.69
N GLY A 36 -5.45 -0.85 25.64
CA GLY A 36 -4.95 -0.14 26.81
C GLY A 36 -6.06 0.68 27.47
N ARG A 37 -5.66 1.74 28.18
CA ARG A 37 -6.57 2.72 28.77
C ARG A 37 -5.96 4.10 28.72
N LEU A 38 -6.68 5.04 28.10
CA LEU A 38 -6.33 6.46 28.02
C LEU A 38 -7.40 7.38 28.62
N VAL A 39 -8.51 6.82 29.09
CA VAL A 39 -9.63 7.54 29.69
C VAL A 39 -10.08 6.86 30.97
N ALA A 40 -10.69 7.63 31.87
CA ALA A 40 -11.18 7.14 33.15
C ALA A 40 -12.21 6.01 32.97
N SER A 41 -12.26 5.09 33.94
CA SER A 41 -13.12 3.90 33.89
C SER A 41 -14.61 4.22 33.80
N ASP A 42 -15.06 5.35 34.33
CA ASP A 42 -16.45 5.80 34.23
C ASP A 42 -16.86 6.21 32.81
N GLN A 43 -15.91 6.61 31.96
CA GLN A 43 -16.16 7.01 30.59
C GLN A 43 -16.17 5.83 29.61
N LEU A 44 -15.30 4.83 29.82
CA LEU A 44 -15.20 3.70 28.92
C LEU A 44 -14.76 2.42 29.64
N CYS A 45 -15.50 1.33 29.39
CA CYS A 45 -15.27 0.01 29.97
C CYS A 45 -15.11 0.11 31.50
N PRO A 46 -16.18 0.39 32.25
CA PRO A 46 -16.11 0.50 33.69
C PRO A 46 -15.74 -0.85 34.31
N SER A 47 -14.75 -0.85 35.20
CA SER A 47 -14.41 -2.03 35.98
C SER A 47 -15.60 -2.42 36.86
N THR A 48 -16.05 -3.67 36.73
CA THR A 48 -17.13 -4.24 37.54
C THR A 48 -16.63 -4.73 38.90
N SER A 49 -15.37 -4.48 39.25
CA SER A 49 -14.83 -4.96 40.53
C SER A 49 -15.58 -4.31 41.70
N THR A 50 -16.20 -5.15 42.52
CA THR A 50 -16.80 -4.81 43.81
C THR A 50 -15.79 -4.30 44.84
N HIS A 51 -14.51 -4.17 44.46
CA HIS A 51 -13.40 -3.64 45.25
C HIS A 51 -13.11 -2.16 44.94
N ARG A 52 -14.15 -1.33 44.81
CA ARG A 52 -14.02 0.15 44.72
C ARG A 52 -13.35 0.79 45.95
N GLN A 53 -13.03 0.01 46.98
CA GLN A 53 -12.42 0.49 48.21
C GLN A 53 -10.88 0.52 48.15
N PHE A 54 -10.24 -0.14 47.15
CA PHE A 54 -8.78 -0.20 47.01
C PHE A 54 -8.28 -0.28 45.56
N ALA A 55 -9.05 0.19 44.58
CA ALA A 55 -8.49 0.30 43.23
C ALA A 55 -7.49 1.48 43.20
N PRO A 56 -6.21 1.24 42.88
CA PRO A 56 -5.31 2.34 42.55
C PRO A 56 -5.92 3.10 41.39
N SER A 57 -5.72 4.41 41.36
CA SER A 57 -6.11 5.30 40.25
C SER A 57 -5.95 4.60 38.90
N ASP A 58 -6.99 4.59 38.07
CA ASP A 58 -6.92 4.06 36.70
C ASP A 58 -5.64 4.55 36.01
N ASP A 59 -4.81 3.63 35.50
CA ASP A 59 -3.66 4.01 34.70
C ASP A 59 -4.15 4.46 33.32
N ILE A 60 -4.45 5.75 33.20
CA ILE A 60 -4.85 6.41 31.95
C ILE A 60 -3.67 6.69 31.01
N SER A 61 -2.50 6.12 31.28
CA SER A 61 -1.33 6.14 30.40
C SER A 61 -0.98 4.75 29.86
N CYS A 62 -1.89 3.78 30.01
CA CYS A 62 -1.61 2.41 29.63
C CYS A 62 -1.80 2.17 28.12
N ASP A 63 -0.73 1.70 27.47
CA ASP A 63 -0.72 1.24 26.09
C ASP A 63 0.05 -0.10 25.98
N VAL A 64 -0.64 -1.15 25.56
CA VAL A 64 -0.07 -2.48 25.33
C VAL A 64 0.40 -2.58 23.88
N VAL A 65 1.58 -2.03 23.60
CA VAL A 65 2.13 -1.90 22.23
C VAL A 65 2.20 -3.24 21.48
N GLN A 66 2.44 -4.35 22.19
CA GLN A 66 2.51 -5.70 21.61
C GLN A 66 1.17 -6.17 21.01
N ALA A 67 0.05 -5.62 21.46
CA ALA A 67 -1.28 -5.96 20.97
C ALA A 67 -1.41 -5.71 19.46
N HIS A 68 -0.79 -4.64 18.97
CA HIS A 68 -0.78 -4.29 17.54
C HIS A 68 -0.19 -5.44 16.69
N ALA A 69 0.97 -5.96 17.08
CA ALA A 69 1.64 -7.04 16.35
C ALA A 69 0.83 -8.35 16.40
N LYS A 70 0.26 -8.69 17.57
CA LYS A 70 -0.55 -9.90 17.76
C LYS A 70 -1.83 -9.90 16.94
N ILE A 71 -2.52 -8.76 16.89
CA ILE A 71 -3.73 -8.60 16.08
C ILE A 71 -3.40 -8.68 14.59
N LEU A 72 -2.28 -8.07 14.16
CA LEU A 72 -1.83 -8.21 12.78
C LEU A 72 -1.50 -9.67 12.42
N GLU A 73 -0.77 -10.37 13.27
CA GLU A 73 -0.44 -11.79 13.08
C GLU A 73 -1.70 -12.65 12.92
N GLN A 74 -2.72 -12.41 13.75
CA GLN A 74 -3.96 -13.18 13.73
C GLN A 74 -4.88 -12.82 12.56
N CYS A 75 -4.98 -11.55 12.18
CA CYS A 75 -6.06 -11.04 11.34
C CYS A 75 -5.64 -10.49 9.98
N ARG A 76 -4.36 -10.21 9.75
CA ARG A 76 -3.89 -9.60 8.49
C ARG A 76 -4.26 -10.48 7.29
N SER A 77 -4.66 -9.81 6.20
CA SER A 77 -5.02 -10.45 4.94
C SER A 77 -6.19 -11.44 5.04
N ARG A 78 -6.95 -11.43 6.15
CA ARG A 78 -8.19 -12.20 6.27
C ARG A 78 -9.38 -11.32 5.93
N ARG A 79 -10.45 -11.96 5.45
CA ARG A 79 -11.74 -11.30 5.22
C ARG A 79 -12.58 -11.18 6.49
N LYS A 80 -12.48 -12.18 7.38
CA LYS A 80 -13.17 -12.22 8.66
C LYS A 80 -12.17 -12.61 9.74
N CYS A 81 -12.13 -11.87 10.83
CA CYS A 81 -11.28 -12.19 11.98
C CYS A 81 -12.08 -12.05 13.27
N LYS A 82 -11.97 -13.02 14.17
CA LYS A 82 -12.55 -12.96 15.51
C LYS A 82 -11.43 -12.77 16.51
N ILE A 83 -11.59 -11.81 17.42
CA ILE A 83 -10.61 -11.48 18.46
C ILE A 83 -11.34 -11.58 19.80
N VAL A 84 -10.71 -12.26 20.75
CA VAL A 84 -11.14 -12.28 22.14
C VAL A 84 -10.18 -11.36 22.89
N VAL A 85 -10.70 -10.37 23.61
CA VAL A 85 -9.90 -9.33 24.26
C VAL A 85 -9.44 -9.84 25.63
N GLU A 86 -8.56 -10.83 25.63
CA GLU A 86 -7.97 -11.38 26.84
C GLU A 86 -6.57 -10.76 27.05
N PRO A 87 -6.24 -10.19 28.23
CA PRO A 87 -4.92 -9.60 28.48
C PRO A 87 -3.77 -10.58 28.17
N SER A 88 -3.94 -11.85 28.50
CA SER A 88 -2.97 -12.93 28.25
C SER A 88 -2.69 -13.17 26.76
N PHE A 89 -3.60 -12.80 25.86
CA PHE A 89 -3.41 -12.96 24.42
C PHE A 89 -2.40 -11.93 23.86
N PHE A 90 -2.34 -10.74 24.44
CA PHE A 90 -1.55 -9.62 23.91
C PHE A 90 -0.10 -9.57 24.40
N GLY A 91 0.26 -10.38 25.40
CA GLY A 91 1.63 -10.52 25.90
C GLY A 91 1.85 -9.82 27.23
N THR A 92 3.02 -9.20 27.40
CA THR A 92 3.37 -8.47 28.64
C THR A 92 2.49 -7.25 28.80
N ASP A 93 1.72 -7.21 29.89
CA ASP A 93 0.81 -6.12 30.22
C ASP A 93 1.50 -5.13 31.18
N PRO A 94 1.74 -3.87 30.77
CA PRO A 94 2.30 -2.84 31.63
C PRO A 94 1.34 -2.39 32.73
N CYS A 95 0.03 -2.67 32.62
CA CYS A 95 -0.99 -2.27 33.57
C CYS A 95 -1.96 -3.44 33.90
N PRO A 96 -1.49 -4.51 34.55
CA PRO A 96 -2.27 -5.75 34.75
C PRO A 96 -3.52 -5.57 35.62
N GLU A 97 -3.54 -4.58 36.51
CA GLU A 97 -4.68 -4.28 37.38
C GLU A 97 -5.68 -3.28 36.75
N THR A 98 -5.36 -2.74 35.58
CA THR A 98 -6.24 -1.83 34.86
C THR A 98 -7.10 -2.61 33.87
N PHE A 99 -8.42 -2.48 34.01
CA PHE A 99 -9.37 -3.00 33.01
C PHE A 99 -9.22 -2.19 31.73
N LYS A 100 -8.99 -2.81 30.58
CA LYS A 100 -8.62 -2.12 29.33
C LYS A 100 -9.73 -2.19 28.28
N TYR A 101 -9.49 -1.50 27.16
CA TYR A 101 -10.31 -1.57 25.97
C TYR A 101 -9.46 -1.68 24.71
N LEU A 102 -9.96 -2.44 23.75
CA LEU A 102 -9.44 -2.59 22.40
C LEU A 102 -10.22 -1.68 21.46
N GLN A 103 -9.52 -0.86 20.69
CA GLN A 103 -10.07 -0.06 19.60
C GLN A 103 -9.35 -0.39 18.29
N ILE A 104 -10.12 -0.64 17.24
CA ILE A 104 -9.58 -0.96 15.92
C ILE A 104 -10.28 -0.11 14.86
N SER A 105 -9.49 0.67 14.13
CA SER A 105 -9.86 1.28 12.85
C SER A 105 -9.30 0.41 11.72
N TYR A 106 -10.16 -0.02 10.79
CA TYR A 106 -9.74 -0.83 9.64
C TYR A 106 -10.56 -0.53 8.39
N LYS A 107 -9.96 -0.81 7.24
CA LYS A 107 -10.55 -0.68 5.91
C LYS A 107 -10.56 -2.05 5.23
N CYS A 108 -11.40 -2.19 4.20
CA CYS A 108 -11.45 -3.39 3.38
C CYS A 108 -10.78 -3.10 2.05
N LYS A 109 -9.58 -3.64 1.85
CA LYS A 109 -8.85 -3.47 0.59
C LYS A 109 -9.10 -4.64 -0.34
N PRO A 110 -9.11 -4.43 -1.65
CA PRO A 110 -9.31 -5.55 -2.57
C PRO A 110 -8.11 -6.50 -2.68
N VAL A 111 -8.37 -7.70 -3.22
CA VAL A 111 -7.36 -8.76 -3.39
C VAL A 111 -7.19 -9.28 -4.82
N SER A 112 -8.08 -8.89 -5.73
CA SER A 112 -8.08 -9.32 -7.14
C SER A 112 -8.12 -8.10 -8.04
N PHE A 113 -7.22 -8.04 -9.02
CA PHE A 113 -7.08 -6.93 -9.95
C PHE A 113 -7.14 -7.46 -11.38
N ASP A 114 -7.77 -6.70 -12.27
CA ASP A 114 -7.79 -6.93 -13.70
C ASP A 114 -6.78 -5.98 -14.36
N GLU A 115 -6.03 -6.46 -15.35
CA GLU A 115 -5.09 -5.67 -16.15
C GLU A 115 -5.60 -5.59 -17.59
N GLU A 116 -5.76 -4.38 -18.11
CA GLU A 116 -6.21 -4.13 -19.47
C GLU A 116 -5.31 -3.11 -20.19
N LEU A 117 -5.18 -3.29 -21.51
CA LEU A 117 -4.37 -2.45 -22.39
C LEU A 117 -5.26 -1.76 -23.41
N PHE A 118 -5.15 -0.43 -23.50
CA PHE A 118 -5.88 0.39 -24.46
C PHE A 118 -4.91 1.12 -25.37
N CYS A 119 -5.04 0.94 -26.68
CA CYS A 119 -4.12 1.54 -27.65
C CYS A 119 -4.35 3.05 -27.79
N GLU A 120 -3.31 3.80 -28.14
CA GLU A 120 -3.44 5.20 -28.55
C GLU A 120 -4.46 5.36 -29.68
N GLY A 121 -5.33 6.37 -29.55
CA GLY A 121 -6.45 6.64 -30.46
C GLY A 121 -7.74 5.86 -30.14
N SER A 122 -7.68 4.87 -29.25
CA SER A 122 -8.88 4.17 -28.77
C SER A 122 -9.57 4.92 -27.63
N THR A 123 -10.84 4.58 -27.38
CA THR A 123 -11.55 5.01 -26.17
C THR A 123 -11.53 3.89 -25.15
N MET A 124 -10.87 4.10 -24.02
CA MET A 124 -10.99 3.23 -22.85
C MET A 124 -12.43 3.28 -22.36
N GLN A 125 -13.10 2.14 -22.23
CA GLN A 125 -14.46 2.05 -21.70
C GLN A 125 -14.54 0.94 -20.64
N LEU A 126 -14.79 1.35 -19.41
CA LEU A 126 -14.92 0.45 -18.27
C LEU A 126 -16.34 0.49 -17.75
N SER A 127 -16.87 -0.68 -17.36
CA SER A 127 -18.18 -0.78 -16.73
C SER A 127 -18.20 -1.85 -15.65
N CYS A 128 -18.82 -1.51 -14.52
CA CYS A 128 -19.09 -2.42 -13.43
C CYS A 128 -20.55 -2.85 -13.42
N LYS A 129 -20.80 -4.06 -12.94
CA LYS A 129 -22.16 -4.56 -12.67
C LYS A 129 -22.83 -3.72 -11.57
N GLN A 130 -24.14 -3.86 -11.43
CA GLN A 130 -24.92 -3.15 -10.40
C GLN A 130 -24.30 -3.27 -9.00
N ASN A 131 -24.37 -2.17 -8.24
CA ASN A 131 -23.81 -2.02 -6.88
C ASN A 131 -22.29 -2.20 -6.78
N LYS A 132 -21.57 -2.04 -7.91
CA LYS A 132 -20.12 -2.02 -7.94
C LYS A 132 -19.58 -0.78 -8.61
N ARG A 133 -18.42 -0.35 -8.15
CA ARG A 133 -17.68 0.82 -8.62
C ARG A 133 -16.23 0.48 -8.91
N LEU A 134 -15.64 1.27 -9.80
CA LEU A 134 -14.27 1.16 -10.24
C LEU A 134 -13.31 1.57 -9.10
N VAL A 135 -12.32 0.72 -8.87
CA VAL A 135 -11.11 1.05 -8.10
C VAL A 135 -9.95 0.99 -9.07
N ILE A 136 -9.31 2.14 -9.30
CA ILE A 136 -8.11 2.21 -10.15
C ILE A 136 -6.87 2.00 -9.29
N TYR A 137 -6.02 1.05 -9.67
CA TYR A 137 -4.81 0.69 -8.94
C TYR A 137 -3.54 1.30 -9.49
N SER A 138 -3.33 1.17 -10.79
CA SER A 138 -2.24 1.82 -11.50
C SER A 138 -2.71 2.17 -12.89
N ALA A 139 -2.15 3.24 -13.44
CA ALA A 139 -2.39 3.64 -14.80
C ALA A 139 -1.10 4.22 -15.37
N HIS A 140 -0.61 3.66 -16.47
CA HIS A 140 0.59 4.13 -17.13
C HIS A 140 0.35 4.28 -18.61
N TYR A 141 0.77 5.39 -19.18
CA TYR A 141 0.59 5.69 -20.60
C TYR A 141 1.94 5.86 -21.29
N GLY A 142 2.14 5.12 -22.37
CA GLY A 142 3.40 5.15 -23.11
C GLY A 142 3.74 3.81 -23.75
N ARG A 143 5.03 3.45 -23.73
CA ARG A 143 5.51 2.15 -24.21
C ARG A 143 6.74 1.69 -23.43
N MET A 144 6.77 0.40 -23.09
CA MET A 144 7.96 -0.26 -22.52
C MET A 144 8.68 -1.11 -23.57
N VAL A 145 10.00 -1.27 -23.42
CA VAL A 145 10.86 -2.11 -24.26
C VAL A 145 10.44 -3.58 -24.20
N GLN A 146 10.04 -4.06 -23.02
CA GLN A 146 9.61 -5.45 -22.79
C GLN A 146 8.10 -5.66 -22.99
N GLY A 147 7.35 -4.61 -23.38
CA GLY A 147 5.91 -4.70 -23.60
C GLY A 147 5.57 -5.28 -24.95
N GLN A 148 5.34 -6.60 -25.04
CA GLN A 148 4.79 -7.24 -26.23
C GLN A 148 3.29 -6.96 -26.35
N VAL A 149 2.92 -5.73 -26.73
CA VAL A 149 1.52 -5.40 -27.02
C VAL A 149 1.25 -5.66 -28.49
N MET A 150 1.15 -6.95 -28.85
CA MET A 150 0.86 -7.42 -30.21
C MET A 150 -0.39 -6.77 -30.82
N HIS A 151 -1.31 -6.30 -29.96
CA HIS A 151 -2.59 -5.70 -30.36
C HIS A 151 -2.53 -4.21 -30.72
N CYS A 152 -1.51 -3.46 -30.27
CA CYS A 152 -1.45 -2.00 -30.48
C CYS A 152 -0.45 -1.54 -31.54
N ALA A 153 0.50 -2.39 -31.95
CA ALA A 153 1.34 -2.13 -33.13
C ALA A 153 2.12 -3.38 -33.59
N PRO A 154 2.41 -3.50 -34.89
CA PRO A 154 3.45 -4.41 -35.37
C PRO A 154 4.83 -3.93 -34.87
N ASN A 155 5.57 -4.85 -34.24
CA ASN A 155 6.94 -4.75 -33.65
C ASN A 155 7.82 -3.55 -34.06
N THR A 156 7.44 -2.33 -33.69
CA THR A 156 8.35 -1.17 -33.71
C THR A 156 9.29 -1.28 -32.51
N PRO A 157 10.58 -1.55 -32.69
CA PRO A 157 11.50 -1.71 -31.59
C PRO A 157 11.67 -0.38 -30.86
N VAL A 158 11.51 -0.39 -29.55
CA VAL A 158 11.79 0.75 -28.69
C VAL A 158 13.09 0.46 -27.94
N SER A 159 14.03 1.41 -27.94
CA SER A 159 15.35 1.25 -27.28
C SER A 159 15.33 1.54 -25.78
N GLN A 160 14.37 2.35 -25.33
CA GLN A 160 14.19 2.74 -23.93
C GLN A 160 12.71 3.00 -23.62
N ASP A 161 12.29 2.66 -22.41
CA ASP A 161 10.92 2.93 -21.94
C ASP A 161 10.58 4.42 -22.06
N CYS A 162 9.43 4.72 -22.65
CA CYS A 162 8.85 6.05 -22.71
C CYS A 162 7.45 5.97 -22.12
N MET A 163 7.36 6.07 -20.79
CA MET A 163 6.12 5.84 -20.06
C MET A 163 5.97 6.84 -18.92
N ILE A 164 4.75 7.35 -18.76
CA ILE A 164 4.37 8.27 -17.70
C ILE A 164 3.30 7.62 -16.82
N ASP A 165 3.32 7.95 -15.53
CA ASP A 165 2.22 7.63 -14.63
C ASP A 165 1.09 8.62 -14.87
N VAL A 166 -0.12 8.09 -15.10
CA VAL A 166 -1.35 8.87 -15.35
C VAL A 166 -2.44 8.52 -14.33
N LEU A 167 -2.06 7.89 -13.21
CA LEU A 167 -2.96 7.41 -12.18
C LEU A 167 -3.83 8.53 -11.61
N ASP A 168 -3.26 9.70 -11.34
CA ASP A 168 -4.02 10.84 -10.80
C ASP A 168 -5.14 11.27 -11.74
N ARG A 169 -4.85 11.30 -13.06
CA ARG A 169 -5.83 11.67 -14.08
C ARG A 169 -6.93 10.60 -14.18
N ILE A 170 -6.56 9.33 -14.28
CA ILE A 170 -7.53 8.23 -14.38
C ILE A 170 -8.33 8.07 -13.08
N LEU A 171 -7.73 8.32 -11.91
CA LEU A 171 -8.45 8.34 -10.63
C LEU A 171 -9.51 9.43 -10.63
N TYR A 172 -9.17 10.64 -11.08
CA TYR A 172 -10.12 11.76 -11.15
C TYR A 172 -11.31 11.44 -12.07
N ASP A 173 -11.04 10.85 -13.24
CA ASP A 173 -12.06 10.58 -14.24
C ASP A 173 -12.88 9.32 -13.95
N CYS A 174 -12.30 8.28 -13.35
CA CYS A 174 -12.93 6.95 -13.26
C CYS A 174 -13.18 6.43 -11.85
N HIS A 175 -12.44 6.89 -10.84
CA HIS A 175 -12.51 6.26 -9.51
C HIS A 175 -13.88 6.42 -8.87
N ALA A 176 -14.32 5.36 -8.20
CA ALA A 176 -15.64 5.27 -7.56
C ALA A 176 -16.83 5.48 -8.53
N ARG A 177 -16.64 5.44 -9.85
CA ARG A 177 -17.73 5.45 -10.84
C ARG A 177 -18.14 4.04 -11.22
N THR A 178 -19.38 3.87 -11.64
CA THR A 178 -19.89 2.58 -12.16
C THR A 178 -19.48 2.35 -13.61
N GLN A 179 -19.29 3.43 -14.37
CA GLN A 179 -18.83 3.43 -15.75
C GLN A 179 -17.85 4.58 -15.95
N CYS A 180 -16.85 4.38 -16.79
CA CYS A 180 -15.89 5.41 -17.17
C CYS A 180 -15.51 5.27 -18.64
N ALA A 181 -15.41 6.39 -19.34
CA ALA A 181 -14.89 6.45 -20.69
C ALA A 181 -13.86 7.57 -20.81
N VAL A 182 -12.65 7.25 -21.31
CA VAL A 182 -11.56 8.22 -21.50
C VAL A 182 -10.92 7.97 -22.87
N LEU A 183 -10.67 9.02 -23.63
CA LEU A 183 -9.93 8.93 -24.89
C LEU A 183 -8.43 8.75 -24.60
N VAL A 184 -7.81 7.75 -25.21
CA VAL A 184 -6.40 7.42 -24.97
C VAL A 184 -5.53 8.16 -25.97
N ASN A 185 -5.04 9.34 -25.59
CA ASN A 185 -4.13 10.15 -26.39
C ASN A 185 -3.28 11.10 -25.53
N ASP A 186 -2.34 11.80 -26.16
CA ASP A 186 -1.45 12.76 -25.49
C ASP A 186 -2.17 14.01 -24.97
N GLU A 187 -3.34 14.34 -25.51
CA GLU A 187 -4.14 15.51 -25.11
C GLU A 187 -4.82 15.27 -23.76
N GLU A 188 -5.39 14.07 -23.55
CA GLU A 188 -6.08 13.70 -22.31
C GLU A 188 -5.13 13.20 -21.23
N LEU A 189 -4.11 12.41 -21.62
CA LEU A 189 -3.24 11.69 -20.69
C LEU A 189 -1.85 12.33 -20.52
N GLY A 190 -1.50 13.27 -21.39
CA GLY A 190 -0.21 13.95 -21.40
C GLY A 190 0.84 13.28 -22.29
N LYS A 191 1.89 14.03 -22.63
CA LYS A 191 2.96 13.58 -23.53
C LYS A 191 3.95 12.67 -22.79
N SER A 192 4.03 11.40 -23.20
CA SER A 192 4.89 10.39 -22.56
C SER A 192 6.38 10.47 -22.93
N GLY A 193 6.77 11.45 -23.75
CA GLY A 193 8.15 11.59 -24.26
C GLY A 193 8.54 10.58 -25.34
N CYS A 194 7.61 9.74 -25.80
CA CYS A 194 7.84 8.86 -26.94
C CYS A 194 8.00 9.67 -28.24
N GLY A 195 8.81 9.15 -29.17
CA GLY A 195 8.92 9.70 -30.52
C GLY A 195 7.59 9.58 -31.29
N PRO A 196 7.39 10.39 -32.34
CA PRO A 196 6.11 10.48 -33.07
C PRO A 196 5.69 9.20 -33.80
N THR A 197 6.63 8.26 -34.02
CA THR A 197 6.39 6.97 -34.68
C THR A 197 6.14 5.82 -33.69
N ILE A 198 6.23 6.10 -32.39
CA ILE A 198 6.03 5.10 -31.34
C ILE A 198 4.56 5.10 -30.95
N HIS A 199 3.84 4.04 -31.34
CA HIS A 199 2.49 3.79 -30.86
C HIS A 199 2.48 3.52 -29.37
N LYS A 200 1.72 4.31 -28.61
CA LYS A 200 1.60 4.16 -27.15
C LYS A 200 0.38 3.32 -26.79
N TYR A 201 0.31 2.92 -25.53
CA TYR A 201 -0.86 2.30 -24.93
C TYR A 201 -0.99 2.77 -23.48
N LEU A 202 -2.23 2.78 -23.00
CA LEU A 202 -2.56 2.87 -21.59
C LEU A 202 -2.58 1.45 -21.01
N ASN A 203 -1.70 1.16 -20.06
CA ASN A 203 -1.79 -0.01 -19.20
C ASN A 203 -2.53 0.38 -17.91
N LEU A 204 -3.67 -0.26 -17.69
CA LEU A 204 -4.54 -0.01 -16.56
C LEU A 204 -4.71 -1.26 -15.71
N ILE A 205 -4.44 -1.13 -14.41
CA ILE A 205 -4.81 -2.14 -13.42
C ILE A 205 -5.97 -1.61 -12.60
N PHE A 206 -7.10 -2.30 -12.60
CA PHE A 206 -8.33 -1.86 -11.95
C PHE A 206 -9.16 -3.04 -11.44
N MET A 207 -10.33 -2.75 -10.89
CA MET A 207 -11.35 -3.75 -10.57
C MET A 207 -12.70 -3.12 -10.24
N CYS A 208 -13.74 -3.96 -10.17
CA CYS A 208 -15.07 -3.60 -9.69
C CYS A 208 -15.34 -4.09 -8.27
N MET A 209 -15.54 -3.15 -7.35
CA MET A 209 -15.79 -3.41 -5.94
C MET A 209 -17.18 -2.97 -5.49
N ASN A 210 -17.75 -3.66 -4.50
CA ASN A 210 -19.05 -3.29 -3.94
C ASN A 210 -19.03 -1.86 -3.35
N ASP A 211 -20.10 -1.10 -3.58
CA ASP A 211 -20.22 0.29 -3.10
C ASP A 211 -20.02 0.44 -1.58
N GLU A 212 -20.33 -0.61 -0.82
CA GLU A 212 -20.22 -0.64 0.65
C GLU A 212 -18.81 -0.40 1.20
N ILE A 213 -17.76 -0.62 0.39
CA ILE A 213 -16.37 -0.41 0.82
C ILE A 213 -15.88 1.02 0.59
N PHE A 214 -16.63 1.85 -0.12
CA PHE A 214 -16.26 3.23 -0.41
C PHE A 214 -16.78 4.18 0.66
N SER A 215 -16.05 5.26 0.91
CA SER A 215 -16.54 6.35 1.75
C SER A 215 -17.67 7.10 1.05
N GLU A 216 -18.58 7.68 1.82
CA GLU A 216 -19.69 8.47 1.29
C GLU A 216 -19.19 9.60 0.37
N ALA A 217 -18.10 10.26 0.78
CA ALA A 217 -17.46 11.32 0.00
C ALA A 217 -16.92 10.82 -1.36
N ALA A 218 -16.41 9.58 -1.43
CA ALA A 218 -15.97 8.99 -2.69
C ALA A 218 -17.15 8.67 -3.61
N THR A 219 -18.28 8.20 -3.05
CA THR A 219 -19.46 7.81 -3.84
C THR A 219 -20.28 9.00 -4.35
N THR A 220 -20.27 10.12 -3.64
CA THR A 220 -21.01 11.35 -3.99
C THR A 220 -20.22 12.30 -4.88
N GLY A 221 -18.96 11.98 -5.19
CA GLY A 221 -18.13 12.78 -6.09
C GLY A 221 -17.73 14.13 -5.51
N ASN A 222 -17.63 14.26 -4.18
CA ASN A 222 -17.18 15.51 -3.58
C ASN A 222 -15.73 15.80 -3.99
N LEU A 223 -15.55 16.80 -4.86
CA LEU A 223 -14.29 17.17 -5.49
C LEU A 223 -13.16 17.43 -4.47
N ALA A 224 -13.50 18.00 -3.30
CA ALA A 224 -12.53 18.28 -2.25
C ALA A 224 -11.98 16.99 -1.59
N ALA A 225 -12.80 15.94 -1.49
CA ALA A 225 -12.37 14.64 -0.99
C ALA A 225 -11.50 13.90 -2.01
N MET A 226 -11.84 13.96 -3.30
CA MET A 226 -10.99 13.41 -4.37
C MET A 226 -9.66 14.15 -4.50
N GLN A 227 -9.65 15.48 -4.39
CA GLN A 227 -8.42 16.28 -4.34
C GLN A 227 -7.55 15.91 -3.13
N LYS A 228 -8.17 15.64 -1.97
CA LYS A 228 -7.44 15.16 -0.79
C LYS A 228 -6.81 13.78 -1.04
N ILE A 229 -7.55 12.85 -1.66
CA ILE A 229 -7.07 11.52 -2.07
C ILE A 229 -5.92 11.60 -3.08
N ILE A 230 -5.96 12.55 -4.01
CA ILE A 230 -4.88 12.76 -4.99
C ILE A 230 -3.68 13.40 -4.29
N SER A 231 -3.89 14.41 -3.44
CA SER A 231 -2.83 15.10 -2.70
C SER A 231 -2.11 14.23 -1.64
N SER A 232 -2.75 13.15 -1.18
CA SER A 232 -2.20 12.20 -0.21
C SER A 232 -1.44 11.05 -0.86
N LEU A 233 -1.50 10.92 -2.19
CA LEU A 233 -0.60 10.03 -2.90
C LEU A 233 0.82 10.58 -2.73
N PRO A 234 1.79 9.73 -2.31
CA PRO A 234 3.16 10.19 -2.18
C PRO A 234 3.64 10.72 -3.54
N PRO A 235 4.37 11.86 -3.60
CA PRO A 235 5.00 12.27 -4.84
C PRO A 235 5.88 11.11 -5.30
N MET A 236 5.58 10.59 -6.50
CA MET A 236 6.33 9.49 -7.06
C MET A 236 7.79 9.92 -7.19
N LYS A 237 8.64 9.42 -6.27
CA LYS A 237 10.07 9.39 -6.54
C LYS A 237 10.22 8.50 -7.75
N LEU A 238 10.48 9.12 -8.90
CA LEU A 238 11.07 8.46 -10.05
C LEU A 238 12.17 7.55 -9.50
N ARG A 239 11.98 6.22 -9.59
CA ARG A 239 13.08 5.29 -9.35
C ARG A 239 14.05 5.54 -10.51
N LYS A 240 14.88 6.58 -10.38
CA LYS A 240 16.13 6.66 -11.12
C LYS A 240 16.90 5.43 -10.67
N VAL A 241 16.94 4.42 -11.52
CA VAL A 241 18.04 3.46 -11.51
C VAL A 241 19.27 4.31 -11.78
N LEU A 242 19.86 4.81 -10.71
CA LEU A 242 21.17 5.44 -10.73
C LEU A 242 22.14 4.31 -11.07
N VAL A 243 22.42 4.15 -12.37
CA VAL A 243 23.70 3.64 -12.81
C VAL A 243 24.72 4.63 -12.27
N LYS A 244 25.32 4.30 -11.12
CA LYS A 244 26.44 5.04 -10.58
C LYS A 244 27.66 4.66 -11.40
N ASP A 245 27.88 5.41 -12.48
CA ASP A 245 29.23 5.79 -12.82
C ASP A 245 29.68 6.78 -11.74
N ASP A 246 30.67 6.38 -10.95
CA ASP A 246 31.75 7.29 -10.57
C ASP A 246 32.83 6.52 -9.80
N GLU A 247 34.02 6.56 -10.39
CA GLU A 247 35.29 6.47 -9.71
C GLU A 247 35.30 7.41 -8.51
N ARG A 248 35.59 6.87 -7.32
CA ARG A 248 36.25 7.63 -6.25
C ARG A 248 36.98 6.69 -5.32
N THR A 249 38.30 6.75 -5.48
CA THR A 249 39.38 6.39 -4.57
C THR A 249 38.97 6.44 -3.09
N PHE A 250 39.12 5.33 -2.38
CA PHE A 250 39.17 5.31 -0.93
C PHE A 250 40.52 4.81 -0.45
N HIS A 251 41.24 5.68 0.26
CA HIS A 251 42.34 5.32 1.13
C HIS A 251 41.80 4.41 2.24
N ILE A 252 42.30 3.18 2.31
CA ILE A 252 42.06 2.28 3.44
C ILE A 252 43.09 2.64 4.51
N LYS A 253 42.61 3.13 5.65
CA LYS A 253 43.38 3.10 6.90
C LYS A 253 43.42 1.65 7.36
N ASP A 254 44.62 1.11 7.49
CA ASP A 254 44.90 -0.18 8.08
C ASP A 254 44.59 -0.15 9.59
N ASP A 255 43.86 -1.15 10.07
CA ASP A 255 43.94 -1.66 11.44
C ASP A 255 43.50 -3.15 11.44
N PRO A 256 44.01 -4.01 12.34
CA PRO A 256 44.59 -5.28 11.95
C PRO A 256 43.86 -6.44 12.63
N GLY A 257 43.39 -7.42 11.85
CA GLY A 257 42.89 -8.65 12.49
C GLY A 257 41.94 -9.49 11.67
N ASN A 258 42.39 -10.01 10.53
CA ASN A 258 42.26 -11.45 10.26
C ASN A 258 43.02 -11.79 8.97
N GLY A 259 44.03 -12.63 9.11
CA GLY A 259 44.96 -12.94 8.03
C GLY A 259 44.35 -13.89 7.01
N HIS A 260 44.14 -13.43 5.78
CA HIS A 260 44.09 -14.28 4.59
C HIS A 260 45.11 -13.74 3.57
N LYS A 261 46.14 -14.55 3.28
CA LYS A 261 47.21 -14.23 2.33
C LYS A 261 46.67 -14.25 0.90
N ILE A 262 46.84 -13.15 0.16
CA ILE A 262 46.61 -13.10 -1.29
C ILE A 262 47.98 -12.90 -1.97
N THR A 263 48.45 -13.93 -2.68
CA THR A 263 49.64 -13.86 -3.54
C THR A 263 49.29 -13.29 -4.92
N PRO A 264 50.04 -12.31 -5.47
CA PRO A 264 49.75 -11.74 -6.78
C PRO A 264 50.44 -12.51 -7.92
N ILE A 265 49.69 -12.89 -8.96
CA ILE A 265 50.23 -13.41 -10.23
C ILE A 265 50.09 -12.32 -11.29
N GLY A 266 51.20 -11.64 -11.62
CA GLY A 266 51.45 -10.93 -12.89
C GLY A 266 50.56 -9.73 -13.26
N ARG A 267 51.16 -8.70 -13.87
CA ARG A 267 50.48 -7.53 -14.44
C ARG A 267 50.36 -7.70 -15.95
N ASN A 268 49.20 -7.37 -16.53
CA ASN A 268 49.09 -7.09 -17.96
C ASN A 268 49.33 -5.58 -18.21
N GLN A 269 49.60 -5.17 -19.45
CA GLN A 269 50.17 -3.85 -19.80
C GLN A 269 49.32 -2.60 -19.46
N ASN A 270 48.11 -2.76 -18.90
CA ASN A 270 47.31 -1.67 -18.30
C ASN A 270 47.09 -1.81 -16.77
N GLY A 271 47.87 -2.65 -16.07
CA GLY A 271 48.00 -2.60 -14.61
C GLY A 271 46.89 -3.22 -13.76
N THR A 272 45.81 -3.77 -14.33
CA THR A 272 44.71 -4.40 -13.56
C THR A 272 45.04 -5.84 -13.13
N LYS A 273 44.81 -6.19 -11.85
CA LYS A 273 44.91 -7.57 -11.34
C LYS A 273 43.68 -8.38 -11.75
N ILE A 274 43.89 -9.55 -12.37
CA ILE A 274 42.83 -10.52 -12.67
C ILE A 274 42.68 -11.45 -11.46
N ILE A 275 41.51 -11.49 -10.83
CA ILE A 275 41.20 -12.45 -9.76
C ILE A 275 40.17 -13.44 -10.31
N LYS A 276 40.54 -14.72 -10.37
CA LYS A 276 39.66 -15.82 -10.78
C LYS A 276 39.05 -16.43 -9.52
N PHE A 277 37.75 -16.27 -9.30
CA PHE A 277 37.03 -17.06 -8.30
C PHE A 277 36.57 -18.35 -8.96
N ARG A 278 37.04 -19.50 -8.43
CA ARG A 278 36.44 -20.81 -8.69
C ARG A 278 35.24 -20.90 -7.75
N LEU A 279 34.06 -21.27 -8.27
CA LEU A 279 32.85 -21.53 -7.48
C LEU A 279 33.15 -22.46 -6.29
#